data_AF-A0A521TV98-F1
#
_entry.id   AF-A0A521TV98-F1
#
_cell.length_a   1.000
_cell.length_b   1.000
_cell.length_c   1.000
_cell.angle_alpha   90.00
_cell.angle_beta   90.00
_cell.angle_gamma   90.00
#
_symmetry.space_group_name_H-M   'P 1'
#
loop_
_entity.id
_entity.type
_entity.pdbx_description
1 polymer ?
#
loop_
_entity_poly.entity_id
_entity_poly.type
_entity_poly.pdbx_seq_one_letter_code
_entity_poly.pdbx_strand_id
1 'polypeptide(L)'
;MNKNLSLLITASTLLGCGQGYDEATSAAVSAVTVSGVTFVSGTGIAEEHCRLPATLLAQVGAGRQVRLVRSNPAGLALCTVDAVAAAQVDGEAPRAEMDAASLRGRFNLSSGAALEVPSVTVSNQLVGGVEGPIAVQQTGTSPSFTFAAPDVQEWRSQTVPASANRVAYTAPHGIIETGTHNQVTAALGASWSAGWIGMYRQTSTSAGFAQFHTTSTELSGLSFPGLGAMLSAGFRYAVSFHGFGDCAGCGDVFVGGGEDPTFRGGVAEMLREALLPLSGVTPTVVVAAPGADLGGAAALNFVNVLAGGHGLQLEQSLAVRQSVTWRTAVASSVRTYMDCLIEGADVPTGALSIAAPTYSADVASYVGGACPRAMVEIAADAAPAVITGEGASCAVGARAHVDVFRRRGDGSFQRVGGGYRAGVQGASGCVWSDEAGYVTPSGEGASAGFFRVVVRANQADGSIQPARVRANS
;
A
#
# COMPACT_ATOMS: atom_id res chain seq x y z
N MET A 1 -29.85 55.78 -3.48
CA MET A 1 -28.72 55.09 -2.84
C MET A 1 -29.09 53.61 -2.71
N ASN A 2 -28.13 52.75 -2.99
CA ASN A 2 -28.07 51.30 -2.80
C ASN A 2 -28.84 50.39 -3.78
N LYS A 3 -28.01 49.78 -4.64
CA LYS A 3 -28.27 48.60 -5.47
C LYS A 3 -28.42 47.37 -4.55
N ASN A 4 -29.44 46.55 -4.77
CA ASN A 4 -29.48 45.17 -4.32
C ASN A 4 -29.41 44.26 -5.55
N LEU A 5 -28.20 43.78 -5.84
CA LEU A 5 -27.95 42.69 -6.77
C LEU A 5 -27.90 41.42 -5.91
N SER A 6 -28.93 40.58 -5.98
CA SER A 6 -28.91 39.26 -5.33
C SER A 6 -27.95 38.36 -6.12
N LEU A 7 -26.72 38.25 -5.61
CA LEU A 7 -25.75 37.26 -6.06
C LEU A 7 -26.01 35.97 -5.26
N LEU A 8 -26.66 34.99 -5.90
CA LEU A 8 -26.74 33.63 -5.40
C LEU A 8 -25.33 33.03 -5.51
N ILE A 9 -24.56 33.08 -4.43
CA ILE A 9 -23.31 32.32 -4.29
C ILE A 9 -23.71 30.94 -3.82
N THR A 10 -23.83 29.98 -4.74
CA THR A 10 -23.76 28.56 -4.41
C THR A 10 -22.37 28.30 -3.83
N ALA A 11 -22.33 27.92 -2.55
CA ALA A 11 -21.13 27.49 -1.87
C ALA A 11 -20.60 26.20 -2.53
N SER A 12 -19.61 26.36 -3.41
CA SER A 12 -18.81 25.28 -3.98
C SER A 12 -17.33 25.54 -3.73
N THR A 13 -16.96 25.85 -2.49
CA THR A 13 -15.55 25.92 -2.06
C THR A 13 -15.49 25.79 -0.54
N LEU A 14 -15.54 24.55 -0.04
CA LEU A 14 -15.01 24.12 1.27
C LEU A 14 -15.38 22.65 1.48
N LEU A 15 -14.54 21.76 0.94
CA LEU A 15 -14.23 20.40 1.39
C LEU A 15 -13.38 19.75 0.29
N GLY A 16 -12.06 19.75 0.48
CA GLY A 16 -11.08 19.05 -0.37
C GLY A 16 -11.10 17.53 -0.15
N CYS A 17 -12.28 16.94 0.04
CA CYS A 17 -12.52 15.51 0.09
C CYS A 17 -13.53 15.21 -1.01
N GLY A 18 -13.11 14.57 -2.10
CA GLY A 18 -14.03 14.16 -3.16
C GLY A 18 -13.62 14.56 -4.57
N GLN A 19 -12.46 14.10 -5.05
CA GLN A 19 -12.56 13.24 -6.23
C GLN A 19 -12.43 11.84 -5.69
N GLY A 20 -13.52 11.34 -5.12
CA GLY A 20 -13.58 9.94 -4.74
C GLY A 20 -13.33 9.13 -6.00
N TYR A 21 -12.75 7.94 -5.84
CA TYR A 21 -13.19 6.84 -6.67
C TYR A 21 -14.70 7.01 -6.86
N ASP A 22 -15.18 7.09 -8.10
CA ASP A 22 -16.61 7.04 -8.38
C ASP A 22 -17.11 5.66 -7.89
N GLU A 23 -17.28 5.51 -6.57
CA GLU A 23 -18.18 4.60 -5.88
C GLU A 23 -19.62 5.07 -6.15
N ALA A 24 -19.91 5.42 -7.41
CA ALA A 24 -21.20 5.06 -7.93
C ALA A 24 -21.26 3.54 -7.75
N THR A 25 -22.12 3.13 -6.81
CA THR A 25 -22.81 1.83 -6.76
C THR A 25 -22.52 0.99 -8.00
N SER A 26 -22.23 -0.29 -7.84
CA SER A 26 -22.11 -1.34 -8.88
C SER A 26 -23.30 -1.38 -9.86
N ALA A 27 -23.61 -0.27 -10.51
CA ALA A 27 -24.53 -0.16 -11.61
C ALA A 27 -23.88 -1.04 -12.66
N ALA A 28 -24.60 -2.11 -12.98
CA ALA A 28 -24.25 -3.09 -13.98
C ALA A 28 -23.54 -2.39 -15.14
N VAL A 29 -22.23 -2.57 -15.23
CA VAL A 29 -21.50 -2.05 -16.39
C VAL A 29 -21.97 -2.92 -17.53
N SER A 30 -22.72 -2.34 -18.46
CA SER A 30 -23.19 -3.09 -19.62
C SER A 30 -21.99 -3.74 -20.31
N ALA A 31 -22.16 -5.01 -20.66
CA ALA A 31 -21.12 -5.76 -21.32
C ALA A 31 -20.83 -5.12 -22.69
N VAL A 32 -19.61 -4.62 -22.90
CA VAL A 32 -19.19 -4.01 -24.16
C VAL A 32 -18.09 -4.83 -24.82
N THR A 33 -18.27 -5.15 -26.10
CA THR A 33 -17.24 -5.73 -26.96
C THR A 33 -17.37 -5.12 -28.35
N VAL A 34 -16.28 -4.50 -28.83
CA VAL A 34 -16.21 -3.89 -30.16
C VAL A 34 -15.01 -4.49 -30.89
N SER A 35 -15.25 -5.16 -32.01
CA SER A 35 -14.22 -5.72 -32.88
C SER A 35 -13.89 -4.78 -34.05
N GLY A 36 -12.72 -4.95 -34.65
CA GLY A 36 -12.31 -4.16 -35.80
C GLY A 36 -11.83 -2.75 -35.46
N VAL A 37 -11.49 -2.50 -34.19
CA VAL A 37 -10.94 -1.20 -33.76
C VAL A 37 -9.51 -1.09 -34.27
N THR A 38 -9.17 0.05 -34.86
CA THR A 38 -7.79 0.38 -35.23
C THR A 38 -7.18 1.24 -34.12
N PHE A 39 -6.10 0.75 -33.51
CA PHE A 39 -5.30 1.53 -32.57
C PHE A 39 -4.18 2.26 -33.30
N VAL A 40 -4.01 3.54 -33.02
CA VAL A 40 -2.94 4.38 -33.57
C VAL A 40 -2.16 5.06 -32.45
N SER A 41 -0.97 5.59 -32.74
CA SER A 41 -0.33 6.53 -31.82
C SER A 41 -1.06 7.87 -31.79
N GLY A 42 -1.38 8.34 -30.59
CA GLY A 42 -1.86 9.69 -30.29
C GLY A 42 -0.82 10.48 -29.49
N THR A 43 -1.15 11.75 -29.20
CA THR A 43 -0.31 12.65 -28.40
C THR A 43 -1.07 13.14 -27.16
N GLY A 44 -0.32 13.44 -26.09
CA GLY A 44 -0.91 13.89 -24.83
C GLY A 44 -1.78 12.81 -24.15
N ILE A 45 -1.47 11.54 -24.38
CA ILE A 45 -2.09 10.39 -23.72
C ILE A 45 -1.07 9.88 -22.71
N ALA A 46 -1.47 9.68 -21.46
CA ALA A 46 -0.60 9.13 -20.43
C ALA A 46 -0.14 7.71 -20.80
N GLU A 47 1.00 7.29 -20.25
CA GLU A 47 1.42 5.89 -20.36
C GLU A 47 0.32 4.98 -19.81
N GLU A 48 0.16 3.77 -20.37
CA GLU A 48 -0.85 2.77 -19.97
C GLU A 48 -2.31 3.12 -20.31
N HIS A 49 -2.57 4.37 -20.73
CA HIS A 49 -3.89 4.87 -21.08
C HIS A 49 -4.20 4.75 -22.58
N CYS A 50 -5.49 4.81 -22.90
CA CYS A 50 -5.99 4.89 -24.25
C CYS A 50 -7.26 5.72 -24.32
N ARG A 51 -7.43 6.38 -25.46
CA ARG A 51 -8.66 7.06 -25.83
C ARG A 51 -9.48 6.14 -26.71
N LEU A 52 -10.72 5.91 -26.31
CA LEU A 52 -11.67 5.11 -27.08
C LEU A 52 -12.60 6.03 -27.88
N PRO A 53 -13.20 5.59 -29.00
CA PRO A 53 -14.25 6.36 -29.67
C PRO A 53 -15.34 6.79 -28.68
N ALA A 54 -15.95 7.96 -28.90
CA ALA A 54 -16.92 8.54 -27.96
C ALA A 54 -18.07 7.58 -27.58
N THR A 55 -18.55 6.78 -28.54
CA THR A 55 -19.59 5.78 -28.33
C THR A 55 -19.17 4.67 -27.37
N LEU A 56 -17.91 4.25 -27.41
CA LEU A 56 -17.35 3.22 -26.54
C LEU A 56 -16.97 3.81 -25.18
N LEU A 57 -16.36 5.00 -25.17
CA LEU A 57 -16.05 5.73 -23.94
C LEU A 57 -17.30 5.95 -23.08
N ALA A 58 -18.42 6.35 -23.69
CA ALA A 58 -19.67 6.56 -22.95
C ALA A 58 -20.21 5.29 -22.26
N GLN A 59 -19.86 4.10 -22.76
CA GLN A 59 -20.28 2.83 -22.18
C GLN A 59 -19.30 2.31 -21.12
N VAL A 60 -18.00 2.46 -21.38
CA VAL A 60 -16.96 1.97 -20.47
C VAL A 60 -16.73 2.95 -19.32
N GLY A 61 -16.67 4.25 -19.58
CA GLY A 61 -16.32 5.28 -18.60
C GLY A 61 -14.82 5.45 -18.39
N ALA A 62 -14.43 6.63 -17.94
CA ALA A 62 -13.04 6.99 -17.64
C ALA A 62 -12.50 6.23 -16.41
N GLY A 63 -11.18 5.99 -16.37
CA GLY A 63 -10.49 5.33 -15.26
C GLY A 63 -10.75 3.83 -15.14
N ARG A 64 -11.50 3.23 -16.08
CA ARG A 64 -11.75 1.78 -16.10
C ARG A 64 -10.78 1.07 -17.02
N GLN A 65 -10.46 -0.20 -16.73
CA GLN A 65 -9.60 -1.01 -17.60
C GLN A 65 -10.43 -1.77 -18.65
N VAL A 66 -9.94 -1.77 -19.89
CA VAL A 66 -10.42 -2.60 -21.00
C VAL A 66 -9.37 -3.60 -21.43
N ARG A 67 -9.82 -4.75 -21.93
CA ARG A 67 -9.01 -5.77 -22.60
C ARG A 67 -8.88 -5.45 -24.08
N LEU A 68 -7.68 -5.67 -24.59
CA LEU A 68 -7.28 -5.47 -25.98
C LEU A 68 -6.87 -6.81 -26.56
N VAL A 69 -7.66 -7.35 -27.48
CA VAL A 69 -7.39 -8.65 -28.10
C VAL A 69 -7.03 -8.46 -29.57
N ARG A 70 -5.80 -8.81 -29.92
CA ARG A 70 -5.32 -8.88 -31.31
C ARG A 70 -5.30 -10.35 -31.73
N SER A 71 -5.88 -10.68 -32.88
CA SER A 71 -5.93 -12.06 -33.37
C SER A 71 -4.67 -12.47 -34.15
N ASN A 72 -3.98 -11.53 -34.79
CA ASN A 72 -2.78 -11.82 -35.59
C ASN A 72 -1.69 -10.72 -35.51
N PRO A 73 -0.53 -11.01 -34.89
CA PRO A 73 -0.30 -12.15 -34.00
C PRO A 73 -1.24 -12.09 -32.78
N ALA A 74 -1.50 -13.25 -32.18
CA ALA A 74 -2.31 -13.34 -30.97
C ALA A 74 -1.68 -12.52 -29.84
N GLY A 75 -2.40 -11.54 -29.32
CA GLY A 75 -1.93 -10.67 -28.24
C GLY A 75 -3.08 -10.23 -27.35
N LEU A 76 -2.82 -10.22 -26.03
CA LEU A 76 -3.71 -9.62 -25.05
C LEU A 76 -2.95 -8.54 -24.29
N ALA A 77 -3.61 -7.41 -24.06
CA ALA A 77 -3.18 -6.40 -23.12
C ALA A 77 -4.39 -5.77 -22.39
N LEU A 78 -4.10 -4.98 -21.36
CA LEU A 78 -5.05 -4.10 -20.69
C LEU A 78 -4.78 -2.65 -21.05
N CYS A 79 -5.76 -1.78 -20.87
CA CYS A 79 -5.57 -0.34 -21.00
C CYS A 79 -6.52 0.39 -20.06
N THR A 80 -6.03 1.45 -19.41
CA THR A 80 -6.89 2.39 -18.68
C THR A 80 -7.54 3.37 -19.65
N VAL A 81 -8.85 3.52 -19.58
CA VAL A 81 -9.60 4.41 -20.46
C VAL A 81 -9.50 5.86 -19.99
N ASP A 82 -9.02 6.73 -20.86
CA ASP A 82 -8.94 8.17 -20.63
C ASP A 82 -10.34 8.82 -20.71
N ALA A 83 -10.54 9.95 -20.03
CA ALA A 83 -11.81 10.69 -20.05
C ALA A 83 -12.05 11.40 -21.39
N VAL A 84 -10.99 11.56 -22.19
CA VAL A 84 -11.06 12.18 -23.52
C VAL A 84 -11.29 11.10 -24.57
N ALA A 85 -12.33 11.28 -25.39
CA ALA A 85 -12.60 10.38 -26.52
C ALA A 85 -11.53 10.50 -27.60
N ALA A 86 -11.27 9.42 -28.32
CA ALA A 86 -10.46 9.44 -29.53
C ALA A 86 -11.16 10.26 -30.62
N ALA A 87 -10.37 10.91 -31.47
CA ALA A 87 -10.91 11.57 -32.64
C ALA A 87 -11.49 10.52 -33.60
N GLN A 88 -12.76 10.68 -33.97
CA GLN A 88 -13.44 9.82 -34.92
C GLN A 88 -13.75 10.62 -36.19
N VAL A 89 -13.44 10.06 -37.36
CA VAL A 89 -13.85 10.58 -38.66
C VAL A 89 -15.08 9.81 -39.13
N ASP A 90 -16.09 10.53 -39.61
CA ASP A 90 -17.32 9.92 -40.11
C ASP A 90 -17.04 8.97 -41.28
N GLY A 91 -17.59 7.76 -41.21
CA GLY A 91 -17.43 6.72 -42.22
C GLY A 91 -16.16 5.87 -42.11
N GLU A 92 -15.26 6.17 -41.17
CA GLU A 92 -14.11 5.31 -40.86
C GLU A 92 -14.45 4.22 -39.83
N ALA A 93 -13.62 3.17 -39.80
CA ALA A 93 -13.67 2.17 -38.75
C ALA A 93 -13.48 2.82 -37.36
N PRO A 94 -13.99 2.23 -36.27
CA PRO A 94 -13.77 2.75 -34.92
C PRO A 94 -12.27 2.90 -34.64
N ARG A 95 -11.84 4.09 -34.23
CA ARG A 95 -10.43 4.42 -34.00
C ARG A 95 -10.16 4.68 -32.52
N ALA A 96 -9.11 4.07 -32.00
CA ALA A 96 -8.62 4.31 -30.65
C ALA A 96 -7.18 4.81 -30.70
N GLU A 97 -6.77 5.54 -29.67
CA GLU A 97 -5.44 6.15 -29.59
C GLU A 97 -4.72 5.72 -28.31
N MET A 98 -3.40 5.58 -28.40
CA MET A 98 -2.49 5.36 -27.28
C MET A 98 -1.23 6.18 -27.47
N ASP A 99 -0.48 6.47 -26.40
CA ASP A 99 0.90 6.90 -26.58
C ASP A 99 1.70 5.84 -27.38
N ALA A 100 2.69 6.29 -28.16
CA ALA A 100 3.51 5.42 -29.00
C ALA A 100 4.28 4.35 -28.19
N ALA A 101 4.76 4.65 -26.99
CA ALA A 101 5.46 3.66 -26.16
C ALA A 101 4.50 2.58 -25.65
N SER A 102 3.34 2.99 -25.14
CA SER A 102 2.24 2.12 -24.70
C SER A 102 1.75 1.24 -25.84
N LEU A 103 1.52 1.80 -27.03
CA LEU A 103 1.11 1.03 -28.20
C LEU A 103 2.11 -0.07 -28.55
N ARG A 104 3.42 0.25 -28.53
CA ARG A 104 4.47 -0.73 -28.79
C ARG A 104 4.51 -1.81 -27.70
N GLY A 105 4.42 -1.42 -26.44
CA GLY A 105 4.44 -2.36 -25.30
C GLY A 105 3.26 -3.31 -25.28
N ARG A 106 2.04 -2.76 -25.39
CA ARG A 106 0.77 -3.49 -25.32
C ARG A 106 0.60 -4.48 -26.48
N PHE A 107 1.07 -4.12 -27.68
CA PHE A 107 0.96 -4.96 -28.88
C PHE A 107 2.28 -5.62 -29.33
N ASN A 108 3.34 -5.51 -28.53
CA ASN A 108 4.69 -6.05 -28.81
C ASN A 108 5.20 -5.67 -30.21
N LEU A 109 5.13 -4.37 -30.54
CA LEU A 109 5.59 -3.85 -31.84
C LEU A 109 7.09 -3.53 -31.76
N SER A 110 7.82 -3.81 -32.84
CA SER A 110 9.24 -3.42 -32.95
C SER A 110 9.40 -1.89 -33.07
N SER A 111 10.59 -1.37 -32.73
CA SER A 111 10.86 0.08 -32.70
C SER A 111 10.62 0.82 -34.02
N GLY A 112 10.72 0.13 -35.15
CA GLY A 112 10.46 0.66 -36.50
C GLY A 112 9.13 0.22 -37.12
N ALA A 113 8.28 -0.50 -36.39
CA ALA A 113 6.97 -0.88 -36.89
C ALA A 113 6.06 0.36 -37.06
N ALA A 114 5.10 0.25 -37.97
CA ALA A 114 4.02 1.24 -38.07
C ALA A 114 3.31 1.37 -36.71
N LEU A 115 3.03 2.60 -36.29
CA LEU A 115 2.29 2.90 -35.07
C LEU A 115 0.78 2.85 -35.32
N GLU A 116 0.37 1.74 -35.92
CA GLU A 116 -1.00 1.42 -36.26
C GLU A 116 -1.20 -0.09 -36.11
N VAL A 117 -2.25 -0.47 -35.37
CA VAL A 117 -2.63 -1.86 -35.10
C VAL A 117 -4.10 -2.04 -35.48
N PRO A 118 -4.38 -2.59 -36.68
CA PRO A 118 -5.75 -2.83 -37.10
C PRO A 118 -6.35 -4.06 -36.42
N SER A 119 -7.67 -4.21 -36.53
CA SER A 119 -8.40 -5.42 -36.17
C SER A 119 -8.28 -5.83 -34.69
N VAL A 120 -8.23 -4.85 -33.79
CA VAL A 120 -8.25 -5.09 -32.34
C VAL A 120 -9.69 -5.23 -31.87
N THR A 121 -9.93 -6.17 -30.97
CA THR A 121 -11.17 -6.24 -30.19
C THR A 121 -10.95 -5.57 -28.85
N VAL A 122 -11.78 -4.58 -28.53
CA VAL A 122 -11.82 -3.90 -27.24
C VAL A 122 -13.01 -4.43 -26.45
N SER A 123 -12.78 -4.83 -25.20
CA SER A 123 -13.82 -5.36 -24.34
C SER A 123 -13.62 -4.98 -22.89
N ASN A 124 -14.67 -4.63 -22.17
CA ASN A 124 -14.65 -4.52 -20.71
C ASN A 124 -14.98 -5.87 -20.04
N GLN A 125 -15.07 -6.95 -20.82
CA GLN A 125 -15.47 -8.27 -20.38
C GLN A 125 -14.27 -9.22 -20.34
N LEU A 126 -14.28 -10.12 -19.38
CA LEU A 126 -13.36 -11.26 -19.36
C LEU A 126 -13.55 -12.20 -20.55
N VAL A 127 -14.80 -12.54 -20.88
CA VAL A 127 -15.16 -13.43 -21.99
C VAL A 127 -16.21 -12.71 -22.83
N GLY A 128 -15.99 -12.63 -24.14
CA GLY A 128 -16.89 -11.91 -25.04
C GLY A 128 -18.32 -12.45 -24.99
N GLY A 129 -19.28 -11.55 -24.86
CA GLY A 129 -20.70 -11.84 -24.71
C GLY A 129 -21.16 -12.11 -23.28
N VAL A 130 -20.26 -12.14 -22.30
CA VAL A 130 -20.60 -12.35 -20.88
C VAL A 130 -20.44 -11.04 -20.13
N GLU A 131 -21.52 -10.58 -19.51
CA GLU A 131 -21.46 -9.45 -18.59
C GLU A 131 -20.56 -9.78 -17.39
N GLY A 132 -19.62 -8.90 -17.10
CA GLY A 132 -18.72 -9.09 -15.97
C GLY A 132 -17.43 -8.29 -16.07
N PRO A 133 -16.69 -8.24 -14.95
CA PRO A 133 -15.39 -7.56 -14.84
C PRO A 133 -14.34 -8.14 -15.79
N ILE A 134 -13.22 -7.42 -15.94
CA ILE A 134 -12.07 -7.92 -16.70
C ILE A 134 -11.26 -9.00 -15.95
N ALA A 135 -11.37 -9.05 -14.62
CA ALA A 135 -10.67 -10.02 -13.78
C ALA A 135 -11.62 -11.11 -13.28
N VAL A 136 -11.19 -12.37 -13.27
CA VAL A 136 -11.90 -13.42 -12.51
C VAL A 136 -11.54 -13.30 -11.06
N GLN A 137 -12.55 -13.03 -10.25
CA GLN A 137 -12.43 -13.09 -8.80
C GLN A 137 -12.37 -14.53 -8.32
N GLN A 138 -11.30 -14.84 -7.60
CA GLN A 138 -11.19 -16.00 -6.74
C GLN A 138 -11.31 -15.59 -5.27
N THR A 139 -11.95 -16.44 -4.47
CA THR A 139 -12.01 -16.25 -3.01
C THR A 139 -11.59 -17.53 -2.30
N GLY A 140 -10.82 -17.42 -1.21
CA GLY A 140 -10.43 -18.59 -0.43
C GLY A 140 -9.46 -18.26 0.70
N THR A 141 -8.97 -19.29 1.37
CA THR A 141 -7.94 -19.18 2.41
C THR A 141 -6.54 -18.99 1.82
N SER A 142 -6.33 -19.46 0.59
CA SER A 142 -5.07 -19.33 -0.15
C SER A 142 -5.35 -19.04 -1.62
N PRO A 143 -4.48 -18.28 -2.31
CA PRO A 143 -4.58 -18.08 -3.75
C PRO A 143 -4.26 -19.37 -4.52
N SER A 144 -5.00 -19.65 -5.59
CA SER A 144 -4.75 -20.76 -6.51
C SER A 144 -4.91 -20.28 -7.94
N PHE A 145 -3.83 -19.75 -8.50
CA PHE A 145 -3.83 -19.25 -9.87
C PHE A 145 -3.46 -20.39 -10.83
N THR A 146 -4.32 -20.65 -11.81
CA THR A 146 -4.01 -21.53 -12.94
C THR A 146 -3.99 -20.68 -14.21
N PHE A 147 -2.88 -20.72 -14.96
CA PHE A 147 -2.69 -19.84 -16.13
C PHE A 147 -3.16 -20.46 -17.46
N ALA A 148 -4.01 -21.49 -17.42
CA ALA A 148 -4.61 -22.06 -18.64
C ALA A 148 -5.57 -21.06 -19.32
N ALA A 149 -6.38 -20.38 -18.50
CA ALA A 149 -7.24 -19.22 -18.73
C ALA A 149 -7.96 -18.98 -17.38
N PRO A 150 -8.31 -17.74 -16.99
CA PRO A 150 -8.22 -16.48 -17.73
C PRO A 150 -6.91 -15.71 -17.50
N ASP A 151 -6.76 -14.64 -18.27
CA ASP A 151 -5.51 -13.89 -18.45
C ASP A 151 -5.32 -12.81 -17.40
N VAL A 152 -6.42 -12.42 -16.75
CA VAL A 152 -6.48 -11.51 -15.63
C VAL A 152 -7.32 -12.19 -14.57
N GLN A 153 -6.71 -12.46 -13.44
CA GLN A 153 -7.31 -13.06 -12.27
C GLN A 153 -7.07 -12.12 -11.10
N GLU A 154 -7.95 -12.20 -10.13
CA GLU A 154 -7.67 -11.64 -8.82
C GLU A 154 -7.99 -12.69 -7.77
N TRP A 155 -7.28 -12.59 -6.66
CA TRP A 155 -7.64 -13.34 -5.48
C TRP A 155 -7.93 -12.37 -4.35
N ARG A 156 -8.98 -12.64 -3.60
CA ARG A 156 -9.26 -11.99 -2.33
C ARG A 156 -9.34 -13.06 -1.24
N SER A 157 -8.81 -12.76 -0.06
CA SER A 157 -9.08 -13.60 1.11
C SER A 157 -10.60 -13.64 1.40
N GLN A 158 -11.03 -14.65 2.15
CA GLN A 158 -12.41 -14.71 2.63
C GLN A 158 -12.79 -13.43 3.39
N THR A 159 -14.09 -13.10 3.34
CA THR A 159 -14.64 -11.89 3.92
C THR A 159 -14.36 -11.85 5.42
N VAL A 160 -13.51 -10.91 5.82
CA VAL A 160 -13.39 -10.52 7.21
C VAL A 160 -14.61 -9.62 7.51
N PRO A 161 -15.38 -9.86 8.58
CA PRO A 161 -16.48 -8.98 8.96
C PRO A 161 -15.99 -7.54 9.04
N ALA A 162 -16.80 -6.57 8.62
CA ALA A 162 -16.40 -5.15 8.66
C ALA A 162 -15.92 -4.70 10.06
N SER A 163 -16.50 -5.27 11.13
CA SER A 163 -16.08 -5.04 12.52
C SER A 163 -14.66 -5.52 12.84
N ALA A 164 -14.14 -6.48 12.08
CA ALA A 164 -12.82 -7.08 12.19
C ALA A 164 -11.81 -6.54 11.17
N ASN A 165 -12.23 -5.82 10.12
CA ASN A 165 -11.30 -5.22 9.15
C ASN A 165 -10.38 -4.22 9.83
N ARG A 166 -9.09 -4.55 9.91
CA ARG A 166 -8.07 -3.65 10.45
C ARG A 166 -7.00 -3.38 9.41
N VAL A 167 -6.50 -4.40 8.73
CA VAL A 167 -5.39 -4.27 7.79
C VAL A 167 -5.66 -5.02 6.49
N ALA A 168 -5.48 -4.34 5.37
CA ALA A 168 -5.43 -4.95 4.05
C ALA A 168 -3.97 -5.17 3.61
N TYR A 169 -3.64 -6.36 3.10
CA TYR A 169 -2.37 -6.63 2.42
C TYR A 169 -2.62 -6.85 0.94
N THR A 170 -1.97 -6.08 0.08
CA THR A 170 -2.24 -6.08 -1.36
C THR A 170 -0.99 -6.30 -2.20
N ALA A 171 -1.16 -6.92 -3.36
CA ALA A 171 -0.15 -7.00 -4.42
C ALA A 171 -0.84 -6.80 -5.77
N PRO A 172 -1.01 -5.54 -6.22
CA PRO A 172 -1.76 -5.23 -7.42
C PRO A 172 -1.14 -5.83 -8.68
N HIS A 173 0.19 -5.97 -8.70
CA HIS A 173 0.94 -6.41 -9.87
C HIS A 173 1.52 -7.83 -9.69
N GLY A 174 0.94 -8.63 -8.78
CA GLY A 174 1.31 -10.01 -8.42
C GLY A 174 2.51 -10.65 -9.11
N ILE A 175 2.32 -11.28 -10.28
CA ILE A 175 3.41 -11.98 -11.00
C ILE A 175 4.24 -11.06 -11.90
N ILE A 176 3.66 -9.94 -12.36
CA ILE A 176 4.36 -8.89 -13.12
C ILE A 176 5.54 -8.39 -12.29
N GLU A 177 5.28 -8.06 -11.03
CA GLU A 177 6.28 -7.73 -10.02
C GLU A 177 6.59 -8.98 -9.20
N THR A 178 7.19 -9.96 -9.87
CA THR A 178 7.41 -11.32 -9.38
C THR A 178 7.77 -11.36 -7.89
N GLY A 179 6.99 -12.10 -7.10
CA GLY A 179 7.22 -12.34 -5.68
C GLY A 179 6.29 -11.58 -4.72
N THR A 180 5.68 -10.46 -5.14
CA THR A 180 4.82 -9.63 -4.28
C THR A 180 3.56 -10.38 -3.81
N HIS A 181 2.97 -11.21 -4.68
CA HIS A 181 1.84 -12.08 -4.33
C HIS A 181 2.15 -13.06 -3.16
N ASN A 182 3.39 -13.52 -3.04
CA ASN A 182 3.80 -14.38 -1.91
C ASN A 182 3.95 -13.60 -0.60
N GLN A 183 4.18 -12.29 -0.68
CA GLN A 183 4.30 -11.43 0.49
C GLN A 183 2.92 -11.18 1.11
N VAL A 184 1.88 -11.03 0.28
CA VAL A 184 0.49 -10.99 0.77
C VAL A 184 0.18 -12.25 1.56
N THR A 185 0.44 -13.43 1.02
CA THR A 185 0.14 -14.69 1.74
C THR A 185 0.96 -14.85 3.02
N ALA A 186 2.22 -14.42 3.04
CA ALA A 186 3.06 -14.44 4.24
C ALA A 186 2.61 -13.44 5.32
N ALA A 187 2.06 -12.29 4.92
CA ALA A 187 1.56 -11.26 5.83
C ALA A 187 0.19 -11.61 6.44
N LEU A 188 -0.57 -12.52 5.83
CA LEU A 188 -1.86 -12.96 6.34
C LEU A 188 -1.74 -13.95 7.52
N GLY A 189 -2.85 -14.12 8.24
CA GLY A 189 -2.98 -15.11 9.31
C GLY A 189 -3.71 -14.62 10.56
N ALA A 190 -3.99 -13.32 10.65
CA ALA A 190 -4.83 -12.75 11.69
C ALA A 190 -6.30 -12.71 11.27
N SER A 191 -7.22 -12.86 12.21
CA SER A 191 -8.67 -12.78 11.96
C SER A 191 -9.16 -11.38 11.56
N TRP A 192 -8.28 -10.38 11.69
CA TRP A 192 -8.55 -8.98 11.38
C TRP A 192 -7.87 -8.47 10.10
N SER A 193 -7.11 -9.33 9.41
CA SER A 193 -6.43 -8.98 8.16
C SER A 193 -7.09 -9.62 6.94
N ALA A 194 -7.10 -8.88 5.84
CA ALA A 194 -7.58 -9.34 4.54
C ALA A 194 -6.50 -9.17 3.48
N GLY A 195 -6.57 -9.98 2.42
CA GLY A 195 -5.59 -9.97 1.34
C GLY A 195 -6.24 -9.77 -0.02
N TRP A 196 -5.56 -9.06 -0.91
CA TRP A 196 -5.91 -9.03 -2.34
C TRP A 196 -4.69 -9.07 -3.24
N ILE A 197 -4.81 -9.80 -4.35
CA ILE A 197 -3.73 -10.01 -5.30
C ILE A 197 -4.31 -9.85 -6.70
N GLY A 198 -3.78 -8.92 -7.48
CA GLY A 198 -3.96 -8.86 -8.93
C GLY A 198 -2.98 -9.83 -9.60
N MET A 199 -3.47 -10.66 -10.50
CA MET A 199 -2.68 -11.71 -11.14
C MET A 199 -2.92 -11.76 -12.64
N TYR A 200 -1.86 -11.92 -13.42
CA TYR A 200 -1.89 -11.72 -14.87
C TYR A 200 -1.17 -12.85 -15.58
N ARG A 201 -1.60 -13.20 -16.79
CA ARG A 201 -0.85 -14.12 -17.64
C ARG A 201 0.54 -13.52 -17.89
N GLN A 202 1.58 -14.30 -17.62
CA GLN A 202 2.94 -13.89 -17.89
C GLN A 202 3.57 -14.83 -18.93
N THR A 203 3.89 -14.30 -20.11
CA THR A 203 4.74 -14.99 -21.09
C THR A 203 6.22 -14.65 -20.87
N SER A 204 6.51 -13.45 -20.37
CA SER A 204 7.77 -13.02 -19.77
C SER A 204 7.54 -11.82 -18.84
N THR A 205 8.50 -11.47 -17.98
CA THR A 205 8.34 -10.34 -17.02
C THR A 205 8.20 -8.99 -17.71
N SER A 206 9.05 -8.67 -18.69
CA SER A 206 9.00 -7.40 -19.41
C SER A 206 7.76 -7.28 -20.29
N ALA A 207 7.36 -8.37 -20.97
CA ALA A 207 6.14 -8.38 -21.76
C ALA A 207 4.90 -8.24 -20.87
N GLY A 208 4.87 -8.94 -19.73
CA GLY A 208 3.76 -8.87 -18.78
C GLY A 208 3.55 -7.47 -18.21
N PHE A 209 4.63 -6.78 -17.86
CA PHE A 209 4.57 -5.39 -17.42
C PHE A 209 3.95 -4.50 -18.50
N ALA A 210 4.54 -4.47 -19.69
CA ALA A 210 4.07 -3.62 -20.78
C ALA A 210 2.62 -3.93 -21.20
N GLN A 211 2.19 -5.19 -21.11
CA GLN A 211 0.86 -5.63 -21.52
C GLN A 211 -0.23 -5.41 -20.47
N PHE A 212 0.08 -5.56 -19.19
CA PHE A 212 -0.95 -5.69 -18.15
C PHE A 212 -0.81 -4.71 -16.99
N HIS A 213 0.37 -4.08 -16.81
CA HIS A 213 0.55 -3.14 -15.72
C HIS A 213 -0.45 -1.99 -15.84
N THR A 214 -0.99 -1.62 -14.68
CA THR A 214 -1.97 -0.56 -14.47
C THR A 214 -1.55 0.19 -13.23
N THR A 215 -1.21 1.46 -13.39
CA THR A 215 -0.74 2.32 -12.31
C THR A 215 -1.73 2.34 -11.14
N SER A 216 -1.21 2.42 -9.91
CA SER A 216 -1.99 2.28 -8.67
C SER A 216 -3.10 3.31 -8.47
N THR A 217 -3.03 4.47 -9.11
CA THR A 217 -4.09 5.49 -9.10
C THR A 217 -5.24 5.19 -10.05
N GLU A 218 -5.06 4.23 -10.96
CA GLU A 218 -6.01 3.89 -12.01
C GLU A 218 -6.68 2.53 -11.77
N LEU A 219 -6.20 1.74 -10.80
CA LEU A 219 -6.81 0.45 -10.45
C LEU A 219 -8.25 0.66 -10.01
N SER A 220 -9.20 0.03 -10.72
CA SER A 220 -10.63 0.22 -10.49
C SER A 220 -11.29 -1.02 -9.88
N GLY A 221 -12.11 -0.83 -8.85
CA GLY A 221 -12.95 -1.88 -8.27
C GLY A 221 -14.00 -2.45 -9.23
N LEU A 222 -14.32 -1.74 -10.31
CA LEU A 222 -15.23 -2.24 -11.37
C LEU A 222 -14.53 -3.18 -12.34
N SER A 223 -13.22 -2.99 -12.53
CA SER A 223 -12.37 -3.88 -13.31
C SER A 223 -11.92 -5.09 -12.48
N PHE A 224 -11.74 -4.90 -11.16
CA PHE A 224 -11.32 -5.89 -10.18
C PHE A 224 -12.34 -5.95 -9.01
N PRO A 225 -13.44 -6.70 -9.12
CA PRO A 225 -14.50 -6.74 -8.10
C PRO A 225 -14.03 -7.18 -6.70
N GLY A 226 -13.02 -8.03 -6.62
CA GLY A 226 -12.36 -8.38 -5.37
C GLY A 226 -11.73 -7.18 -4.69
N LEU A 227 -11.05 -6.32 -5.46
CA LEU A 227 -10.57 -5.02 -5.00
C LEU A 227 -11.75 -4.09 -4.66
N GLY A 228 -12.78 -4.01 -5.50
CA GLY A 228 -13.96 -3.19 -5.27
C GLY A 228 -14.62 -3.50 -3.92
N ALA A 229 -14.79 -4.78 -3.62
CA ALA A 229 -15.32 -5.21 -2.33
C ALA A 229 -14.37 -4.93 -1.15
N MET A 230 -13.06 -4.81 -1.37
CA MET A 230 -12.13 -4.35 -0.32
C MET A 230 -12.16 -2.84 -0.12
N LEU A 231 -12.30 -2.06 -1.20
CA LEU A 231 -12.44 -0.60 -1.14
C LEU A 231 -13.62 -0.19 -0.26
N SER A 232 -14.75 -0.88 -0.39
CA SER A 232 -15.94 -0.61 0.43
C SER A 232 -15.91 -1.24 1.83
N ALA A 233 -14.82 -1.91 2.22
CA ALA A 233 -14.75 -2.68 3.46
C ALA A 233 -14.25 -1.88 4.68
N GLY A 234 -13.70 -0.68 4.47
CA GLY A 234 -13.28 0.27 5.51
C GLY A 234 -12.11 -0.23 6.37
N PHE A 235 -10.95 -0.50 5.77
CA PHE A 235 -9.76 -0.87 6.54
C PHE A 235 -9.18 0.34 7.28
N ARG A 236 -8.54 0.08 8.42
CA ARG A 236 -7.84 1.13 9.18
C ARG A 236 -6.45 1.39 8.61
N TYR A 237 -5.80 0.36 8.09
CA TYR A 237 -4.50 0.41 7.43
C TYR A 237 -4.52 -0.44 6.17
N ALA A 238 -3.67 -0.12 5.21
CA ALA A 238 -3.41 -0.96 4.06
C ALA A 238 -1.92 -0.97 3.75
N VAL A 239 -1.43 -2.11 3.27
CA VAL A 239 -0.04 -2.32 2.87
C VAL A 239 -0.07 -2.90 1.47
N SER A 240 0.57 -2.23 0.52
CA SER A 240 0.73 -2.73 -0.83
C SER A 240 2.19 -3.09 -1.12
N PHE A 241 2.42 -4.33 -1.53
CA PHE A 241 3.72 -4.81 -1.98
C PHE A 241 3.86 -4.59 -3.47
N HIS A 242 4.91 -3.85 -3.82
CA HIS A 242 5.26 -3.50 -5.19
C HIS A 242 6.70 -3.90 -5.53
N GLY A 243 7.05 -3.75 -6.80
CA GLY A 243 8.38 -3.99 -7.31
C GLY A 243 8.76 -3.02 -8.42
N PHE A 244 10.00 -2.55 -8.38
CA PHE A 244 10.56 -1.70 -9.43
C PHE A 244 11.73 -2.39 -10.15
N GLY A 245 12.06 -1.85 -11.32
CA GLY A 245 13.27 -2.15 -12.09
C GLY A 245 14.42 -1.27 -11.62
N ASP A 246 14.73 -0.24 -12.40
CA ASP A 246 15.76 0.75 -12.07
C ASP A 246 15.11 1.99 -11.43
N CYS A 247 15.60 2.39 -10.25
CA CYS A 247 15.23 3.65 -9.62
C CYS A 247 16.44 4.30 -8.95
N ALA A 248 16.74 5.54 -9.31
CA ALA A 248 17.76 6.32 -8.65
C ALA A 248 17.27 6.78 -7.26
N GLY A 249 18.01 6.41 -6.21
CA GLY A 249 17.73 6.87 -4.84
C GLY A 249 16.66 6.07 -4.07
N CYS A 250 16.02 5.07 -4.67
CA CYS A 250 15.04 4.22 -3.98
C CYS A 250 15.67 3.23 -2.99
N GLY A 251 16.98 2.94 -3.09
CA GLY A 251 17.59 1.82 -2.37
C GLY A 251 17.06 0.47 -2.89
N ASP A 252 17.05 -0.55 -2.04
CA ASP A 252 16.51 -1.89 -2.36
C ASP A 252 15.05 -2.06 -1.93
N VAL A 253 14.66 -1.37 -0.85
CA VAL A 253 13.27 -1.27 -0.39
C VAL A 253 12.94 0.20 -0.13
N PHE A 254 11.89 0.69 -0.78
CA PHE A 254 11.45 2.08 -0.71
C PHE A 254 10.06 2.15 -0.07
N VAL A 255 9.98 2.83 1.09
CA VAL A 255 8.78 2.87 1.94
C VAL A 255 8.02 4.16 1.69
N GLY A 256 6.89 4.03 1.00
CA GLY A 256 5.96 5.09 0.62
C GLY A 256 4.58 4.92 1.25
N GLY A 257 3.59 5.55 0.62
CA GLY A 257 2.19 5.57 1.05
C GLY A 257 1.76 6.92 1.64
N GLY A 258 0.46 7.03 1.93
CA GLY A 258 -0.20 8.21 2.47
C GLY A 258 -0.04 8.39 3.99
N GLU A 259 0.44 7.36 4.71
CA GLU A 259 0.73 7.52 6.14
C GLU A 259 1.84 8.54 6.41
N ASP A 260 1.83 9.07 7.64
CA ASP A 260 2.76 10.11 8.04
C ASP A 260 4.25 9.66 7.94
N PRO A 261 5.19 10.58 7.62
CA PRO A 261 6.59 10.23 7.45
C PRO A 261 7.24 9.55 8.66
N THR A 262 6.81 9.87 9.89
CA THR A 262 7.36 9.27 11.11
C THR A 262 6.95 7.80 11.19
N PHE A 263 5.70 7.48 10.90
CA PHE A 263 5.18 6.12 10.81
C PHE A 263 5.90 5.30 9.74
N ARG A 264 6.07 5.85 8.52
CA ARG A 264 6.87 5.22 7.46
C ARG A 264 8.33 5.01 7.88
N GLY A 265 8.89 5.93 8.68
CA GLY A 265 10.20 5.81 9.32
C GLY A 265 10.30 4.60 10.25
N GLY A 266 9.32 4.38 11.13
CA GLY A 266 9.28 3.23 12.03
C GLY A 266 9.21 1.89 11.28
N VAL A 267 8.44 1.83 10.19
CA VAL A 267 8.41 0.66 9.29
C VAL A 267 9.79 0.44 8.65
N ALA A 268 10.43 1.49 8.15
CA ALA A 268 11.76 1.38 7.56
C ALA A 268 12.82 0.94 8.58
N GLU A 269 12.75 1.40 9.83
CA GLU A 269 13.62 0.99 10.93
C GLU A 269 13.51 -0.51 11.20
N MET A 270 12.29 -1.07 11.24
CA MET A 270 12.08 -2.52 11.39
C MET A 270 12.50 -3.33 10.17
N LEU A 271 12.34 -2.78 8.97
CA LEU A 271 12.82 -3.44 7.75
C LEU A 271 14.35 -3.50 7.71
N ARG A 272 15.06 -2.43 8.11
CA ARG A 272 16.53 -2.44 8.18
C ARG A 272 17.03 -3.53 9.12
N GLU A 273 16.40 -3.69 10.28
CA GLU A 273 16.75 -4.74 11.24
C GLU A 273 16.48 -6.13 10.67
N ALA A 274 15.29 -6.35 10.10
CA ALA A 274 14.91 -7.64 9.52
C ALA A 274 15.77 -8.04 8.30
N LEU A 275 16.44 -7.09 7.66
CA LEU A 275 17.28 -7.28 6.47
C LEU A 275 18.79 -7.23 6.77
N LEU A 276 19.20 -7.00 8.03
CA LEU A 276 20.59 -7.13 8.49
C LEU A 276 21.16 -8.50 8.07
N PRO A 277 22.47 -8.60 7.80
CA PRO A 277 23.00 -9.44 6.73
C PRO A 277 22.63 -10.91 6.87
N LEU A 278 21.51 -11.27 6.24
CA LEU A 278 21.06 -12.65 6.06
C LEU A 278 21.98 -13.42 5.08
N SER A 279 22.79 -12.70 4.30
CA SER A 279 23.61 -13.25 3.20
C SER A 279 24.93 -12.49 2.96
N GLY A 280 25.44 -11.74 3.94
CA GLY A 280 26.67 -10.94 3.80
C GLY A 280 26.53 -9.65 2.97
N VAL A 281 25.37 -9.43 2.35
CA VAL A 281 24.95 -8.15 1.74
C VAL A 281 23.70 -7.69 2.47
N THR A 282 23.65 -6.41 2.83
CA THR A 282 22.49 -5.81 3.51
C THR A 282 21.72 -4.95 2.50
N PRO A 283 20.47 -5.32 2.14
CA PRO A 283 19.62 -4.46 1.33
C PRO A 283 19.42 -3.10 2.00
N THR A 284 19.46 -2.04 1.20
CA THR A 284 19.22 -0.68 1.66
C THR A 284 17.73 -0.38 1.76
N VAL A 285 17.30 0.27 2.84
CA VAL A 285 15.91 0.68 3.03
C VAL A 285 15.81 2.19 3.14
N VAL A 286 14.99 2.80 2.30
CA VAL A 286 14.82 4.26 2.18
C VAL A 286 13.35 4.62 2.39
N VAL A 287 13.09 5.72 3.09
CA VAL A 287 11.74 6.29 3.23
C VAL A 287 11.51 7.28 2.11
N ALA A 288 10.37 7.21 1.44
CA ALA A 288 10.05 8.08 0.33
C ALA A 288 9.88 9.54 0.78
N ALA A 289 10.67 10.43 0.16
CA ALA A 289 10.47 11.86 0.28
C ALA A 289 9.09 12.27 -0.29
N PRO A 290 8.50 13.37 0.20
CA PRO A 290 7.28 13.91 -0.39
C PRO A 290 7.45 14.16 -1.89
N GLY A 291 6.50 13.69 -2.70
CA GLY A 291 6.51 13.86 -4.16
C GLY A 291 7.47 12.96 -4.93
N ALA A 292 8.13 11.98 -4.30
CA ALA A 292 8.92 10.99 -5.02
C ALA A 292 8.02 10.15 -5.95
N ASP A 293 8.51 9.85 -7.16
CA ASP A 293 7.74 9.18 -8.23
C ASP A 293 7.14 7.83 -7.79
N LEU A 294 7.91 7.04 -7.04
CA LEU A 294 7.48 5.75 -6.48
C LEU A 294 7.01 5.86 -5.01
N GLY A 295 6.73 7.07 -4.55
CA GLY A 295 6.42 7.36 -3.15
C GLY A 295 5.00 6.99 -2.71
N GLY A 296 4.09 6.71 -3.64
CA GLY A 296 2.75 6.18 -3.35
C GLY A 296 1.84 7.08 -2.50
N ALA A 297 2.15 8.37 -2.34
CA ALA A 297 1.43 9.27 -1.42
C ALA A 297 0.19 9.95 -2.02
N ALA A 298 -0.08 9.76 -3.31
CA ALA A 298 -1.26 10.34 -3.96
C ALA A 298 -2.55 9.83 -3.29
N ALA A 299 -3.50 10.73 -3.02
CA ALA A 299 -4.77 10.38 -2.38
C ALA A 299 -5.58 9.34 -3.18
N LEU A 300 -5.45 9.37 -4.51
CA LEU A 300 -6.09 8.43 -5.43
C LEU A 300 -5.36 7.09 -5.55
N ASN A 301 -4.16 6.92 -4.96
CA ASN A 301 -3.51 5.62 -4.95
C ASN A 301 -4.41 4.65 -4.15
N PHE A 302 -4.80 3.53 -4.76
CA PHE A 302 -5.78 2.62 -4.18
C PHE A 302 -5.41 2.15 -2.76
N VAL A 303 -4.13 2.04 -2.41
CA VAL A 303 -3.71 1.65 -1.05
C VAL A 303 -4.09 2.72 -0.01
N ASN A 304 -4.07 4.00 -0.39
CA ASN A 304 -4.50 5.09 0.47
C ASN A 304 -6.02 5.15 0.53
N VAL A 305 -6.72 4.89 -0.58
CA VAL A 305 -8.19 4.84 -0.60
C VAL A 305 -8.72 3.69 0.27
N LEU A 306 -8.12 2.50 0.19
CA LEU A 306 -8.45 1.34 1.02
C LEU A 306 -8.45 1.64 2.52
N ALA A 307 -7.60 2.56 2.95
CA ALA A 307 -7.33 2.85 4.35
C ALA A 307 -7.59 4.32 4.74
N GLY A 308 -8.36 5.08 3.95
CA GLY A 308 -8.70 6.46 4.27
C GLY A 308 -7.50 7.41 4.45
N GLY A 309 -6.41 7.17 3.73
CA GLY A 309 -5.14 7.88 3.84
C GLY A 309 -4.04 7.10 4.59
N HIS A 310 -4.39 6.03 5.30
CA HIS A 310 -3.45 5.24 6.11
C HIS A 310 -2.80 4.09 5.33
N GLY A 311 -2.49 4.33 4.05
CA GLY A 311 -1.85 3.36 3.17
C GLY A 311 -0.32 3.40 3.31
N LEU A 312 0.30 2.22 3.21
CA LEU A 312 1.73 2.02 3.05
C LEU A 312 2.01 1.36 1.71
N GLN A 313 3.00 1.87 0.98
CA GLN A 313 3.49 1.27 -0.25
C GLN A 313 4.93 0.80 -0.05
N LEU A 314 5.21 -0.45 -0.40
CA LEU A 314 6.55 -1.04 -0.30
C LEU A 314 7.05 -1.40 -1.68
N GLU A 315 7.88 -0.54 -2.23
CA GLU A 315 8.54 -0.70 -3.51
C GLU A 315 9.83 -1.48 -3.32
N GLN A 316 10.07 -2.53 -4.10
CA GLN A 316 11.19 -3.45 -3.89
C GLN A 316 11.97 -3.74 -5.17
N SER A 317 13.29 -3.70 -5.06
CA SER A 317 14.19 -4.07 -6.16
C SER A 317 13.97 -5.54 -6.55
N LEU A 318 14.34 -5.88 -7.80
CA LEU A 318 14.25 -7.26 -8.28
C LEU A 318 15.05 -8.24 -7.39
N ALA A 319 16.19 -7.80 -6.84
CA ALA A 319 17.03 -8.62 -5.98
C ALA A 319 16.32 -9.02 -4.67
N VAL A 320 15.67 -8.06 -3.99
CA VAL A 320 14.85 -8.32 -2.79
C VAL A 320 13.73 -9.30 -3.11
N ARG A 321 13.02 -9.10 -4.22
CA ARG A 321 11.86 -9.92 -4.59
C ARG A 321 12.24 -11.34 -5.00
N GLN A 322 13.35 -11.54 -5.70
CA GLN A 322 13.79 -12.89 -6.11
C GLN A 322 14.30 -13.74 -4.94
N SER A 323 14.90 -13.12 -3.92
CA SER A 323 15.31 -13.80 -2.69
C SER A 323 14.10 -14.17 -1.83
N VAL A 324 13.85 -15.49 -1.64
CA VAL A 324 12.78 -15.99 -0.76
C VAL A 324 12.95 -15.45 0.66
N THR A 325 14.19 -15.43 1.14
CA THR A 325 14.53 -14.99 2.49
C THR A 325 14.21 -13.50 2.65
N TRP A 326 14.65 -12.65 1.74
CA TRP A 326 14.43 -11.21 1.84
C TRP A 326 12.96 -10.82 1.67
N ARG A 327 12.27 -11.34 0.65
CA ARG A 327 10.84 -11.02 0.47
C ARG A 327 9.99 -11.47 1.66
N THR A 328 10.31 -12.61 2.26
CA THR A 328 9.61 -13.12 3.45
C THR A 328 9.92 -12.24 4.66
N ALA A 329 11.17 -11.80 4.83
CA ALA A 329 11.55 -10.87 5.89
C ALA A 329 10.81 -9.52 5.77
N VAL A 330 10.66 -8.97 4.56
CA VAL A 330 9.86 -7.75 4.32
C VAL A 330 8.40 -7.96 4.74
N ALA A 331 7.77 -9.05 4.28
CA ALA A 331 6.37 -9.36 4.59
C ALA A 331 6.14 -9.55 6.10
N SER A 332 6.99 -10.37 6.75
CA SER A 332 6.91 -10.65 8.17
C SER A 332 7.19 -9.42 9.03
N SER A 333 8.14 -8.57 8.65
CA SER A 333 8.49 -7.35 9.40
C SER A 333 7.32 -6.35 9.40
N VAL A 334 6.70 -6.12 8.24
CA VAL A 334 5.57 -5.19 8.13
C VAL A 334 4.32 -5.76 8.79
N ARG A 335 4.09 -7.08 8.67
CA ARG A 335 3.05 -7.77 9.44
C ARG A 335 3.26 -7.57 10.94
N THR A 336 4.47 -7.84 11.43
CA THR A 336 4.84 -7.63 12.84
C THR A 336 4.49 -6.21 13.27
N TYR A 337 4.90 -5.20 12.49
CA TYR A 337 4.59 -3.78 12.78
C TYR A 337 3.09 -3.54 12.95
N MET A 338 2.28 -4.07 12.02
CA MET A 338 0.82 -3.96 12.06
C MET A 338 0.19 -4.73 13.22
N ASP A 339 0.68 -5.94 13.52
CA ASP A 339 0.27 -6.72 14.70
C ASP A 339 0.48 -5.89 15.98
N CYS A 340 1.60 -5.15 16.07
CA CYS A 340 1.86 -4.26 17.20
C CYS A 340 0.87 -3.08 17.34
N LEU A 341 0.23 -2.67 16.25
CA LEU A 341 -0.76 -1.59 16.27
C LEU A 341 -2.18 -2.08 16.57
N ILE A 342 -2.50 -3.33 16.23
CA ILE A 342 -3.86 -3.85 16.25
C ILE A 342 -4.15 -4.69 17.49
N GLU A 343 -3.19 -5.47 17.96
CA GLU A 343 -3.38 -6.34 19.12
C GLU A 343 -3.62 -5.54 20.41
N GLY A 344 -4.18 -6.20 21.43
CA GLY A 344 -4.35 -5.62 22.76
C GLY A 344 -3.01 -5.43 23.48
N ALA A 345 -2.91 -4.42 24.34
CA ALA A 345 -1.70 -4.15 25.12
C ALA A 345 -1.45 -5.23 26.17
N ASP A 346 -0.18 -5.48 26.46
CA ASP A 346 0.23 -6.41 27.52
C ASP A 346 -0.13 -5.82 28.90
N VAL A 347 -0.10 -4.49 28.99
CA VAL A 347 -0.56 -3.72 30.15
C VAL A 347 -1.69 -2.77 29.67
N PRO A 348 -2.97 -3.10 29.96
CA PRO A 348 -4.11 -2.34 29.48
C PRO A 348 -4.37 -1.05 30.27
N THR A 349 -5.10 -0.15 29.62
CA THR A 349 -5.47 1.25 29.97
C THR A 349 -6.14 1.49 31.32
N GLY A 350 -6.67 0.46 31.98
CA GLY A 350 -7.23 0.59 33.34
C GLY A 350 -6.15 0.76 34.42
N ALA A 351 -4.89 0.53 34.06
CA ALA A 351 -3.76 0.87 34.88
C ALA A 351 -3.02 2.02 34.20
N LEU A 352 -3.04 3.20 34.84
CA LEU A 352 -1.99 4.23 34.79
C LEU A 352 -2.39 5.51 34.02
N SER A 353 -3.04 6.43 34.74
CA SER A 353 -3.12 7.86 34.43
C SER A 353 -1.85 8.56 34.94
N ILE A 354 -1.26 9.47 34.15
CA ILE A 354 -0.13 10.32 34.56
C ILE A 354 -0.64 11.49 35.44
N ALA A 355 -1.29 11.17 36.56
CA ALA A 355 -1.59 12.16 37.60
C ALA A 355 -0.37 12.42 38.53
N ALA A 356 0.66 11.57 38.45
CA ALA A 356 1.90 11.65 39.20
C ALA A 356 3.06 12.16 38.31
N PRO A 357 4.10 12.81 38.87
CA PRO A 357 5.19 13.43 38.09
C PRO A 357 6.05 12.44 37.29
N THR A 358 5.95 11.14 37.57
CA THR A 358 6.75 10.08 36.94
C THR A 358 5.93 8.79 36.95
N TYR A 359 5.92 8.12 35.81
CA TYR A 359 5.28 6.83 35.57
C TYR A 359 6.31 5.82 35.07
N SER A 360 6.19 4.56 35.54
CA SER A 360 7.00 3.43 35.07
C SER A 360 6.15 2.16 35.10
N ALA A 361 6.20 1.37 34.03
CA ALA A 361 5.67 0.02 33.98
C ALA A 361 6.71 -0.96 33.45
N ASP A 362 6.83 -2.09 34.14
CA ASP A 362 7.69 -3.21 33.76
C ASP A 362 6.84 -4.31 33.14
N VAL A 363 7.19 -4.73 31.92
CA VAL A 363 6.60 -5.88 31.26
C VAL A 363 7.55 -7.04 31.45
N ALA A 364 7.24 -7.88 32.45
CA ALA A 364 8.11 -8.93 32.96
C ALA A 364 8.39 -10.06 31.96
N SER A 365 7.56 -10.22 30.93
CA SER A 365 7.72 -11.21 29.88
C SER A 365 7.10 -10.70 28.58
N TYR A 366 7.77 -10.94 27.47
CA TYR A 366 7.21 -10.67 26.14
C TYR A 366 6.04 -11.60 25.95
N VAL A 367 4.90 -11.08 25.51
CA VAL A 367 3.84 -11.96 25.04
C VAL A 367 4.37 -12.64 23.78
N GLY A 368 4.56 -13.96 23.87
CA GLY A 368 4.91 -14.77 22.71
C GLY A 368 3.78 -14.70 21.69
N GLY A 369 4.10 -14.40 20.44
CA GLY A 369 3.09 -14.12 19.41
C GLY A 369 3.69 -13.51 18.15
N ALA A 370 2.82 -12.96 17.29
CA ALA A 370 3.21 -12.47 15.96
C ALA A 370 3.95 -11.12 15.99
N CYS A 371 3.86 -10.35 17.08
CA CYS A 371 4.83 -9.29 17.37
C CYS A 371 5.48 -9.44 18.75
N PRO A 372 6.76 -9.88 18.81
CA PRO A 372 7.48 -10.08 20.07
C PRO A 372 7.87 -8.72 20.66
N ARG A 373 7.06 -8.21 21.59
CA ARG A 373 7.23 -6.89 22.20
C ARG A 373 6.82 -6.86 23.68
N ALA A 374 7.10 -5.72 24.31
CA ALA A 374 6.32 -5.17 25.39
C ALA A 374 5.43 -4.04 24.88
N MET A 375 4.15 -4.07 25.20
CA MET A 375 3.19 -3.04 24.81
C MET A 375 2.41 -2.49 25.99
N VAL A 376 2.53 -1.18 26.18
CA VAL A 376 1.88 -0.44 27.27
C VAL A 376 0.99 0.63 26.66
N GLU A 377 -0.25 0.71 27.12
CA GLU A 377 -1.14 1.82 26.79
C GLU A 377 -1.24 2.79 27.97
N ILE A 378 -1.16 4.08 27.67
CA ILE A 378 -1.09 5.16 28.67
C ILE A 378 -2.18 6.17 28.34
N ALA A 379 -3.03 6.50 29.32
CA ALA A 379 -3.91 7.65 29.25
C ALA A 379 -3.23 8.83 29.96
N ALA A 380 -2.84 9.85 29.19
CA ALA A 380 -2.18 11.03 29.72
C ALA A 380 -3.16 12.20 29.79
N ASP A 381 -3.43 12.69 31.01
CA ASP A 381 -4.32 13.83 31.26
C ASP A 381 -3.64 15.18 30.94
N ALA A 382 -2.32 15.18 30.86
CA ALA A 382 -1.48 16.28 30.44
C ALA A 382 -0.46 15.82 29.40
N ALA A 383 0.21 16.78 28.77
CA ALA A 383 1.29 16.53 27.85
C ALA A 383 2.46 15.81 28.55
N PRO A 384 2.79 14.54 28.26
CA PRO A 384 3.98 13.93 28.84
C PRO A 384 5.22 14.63 28.30
N ALA A 385 6.07 15.15 29.18
CA ALA A 385 7.35 15.73 28.81
C ALA A 385 8.25 14.73 28.07
N VAL A 386 8.22 13.46 28.49
CA VAL A 386 8.98 12.38 27.84
C VAL A 386 8.24 11.04 28.00
N ILE A 387 8.09 10.28 26.92
CA ILE A 387 7.76 8.85 26.95
C ILE A 387 8.96 8.08 26.41
N THR A 388 9.49 7.13 27.18
CA THR A 388 10.58 6.25 26.75
C THR A 388 10.26 4.77 26.96
N GLY A 389 11.02 3.93 26.26
CA GLY A 389 11.08 2.50 26.45
C GLY A 389 12.52 2.02 26.54
N GLU A 390 12.78 0.94 27.26
CA GLU A 390 14.10 0.34 27.39
C GLU A 390 14.02 -1.14 27.80
N GLY A 391 15.14 -1.87 27.72
CA GLY A 391 15.23 -3.16 28.40
C GLY A 391 15.20 -2.99 29.92
N ALA A 392 14.55 -3.91 30.62
CA ALA A 392 14.43 -3.90 32.08
C ALA A 392 15.81 -3.98 32.78
N SER A 393 16.80 -4.57 32.12
CA SER A 393 18.21 -4.53 32.49
C SER A 393 19.02 -3.77 31.45
N CYS A 394 19.94 -2.90 31.89
CA CYS A 394 20.92 -2.28 31.01
C CYS A 394 22.20 -3.13 31.02
N ALA A 395 22.57 -3.64 29.84
CA ALA A 395 23.90 -4.20 29.58
C ALA A 395 24.54 -3.42 28.43
N VAL A 396 25.86 -3.22 28.48
CA VAL A 396 26.57 -2.55 27.39
C VAL A 396 26.41 -3.38 26.11
N GLY A 397 25.93 -2.76 25.03
CA GLY A 397 25.61 -3.44 23.78
C GLY A 397 24.18 -3.96 23.66
N ALA A 398 23.38 -3.92 24.73
CA ALA A 398 21.94 -4.15 24.63
C ALA A 398 21.28 -3.05 23.77
N ARG A 399 20.19 -3.38 23.07
CA ARG A 399 19.45 -2.42 22.23
C ARG A 399 17.95 -2.52 22.50
N ALA A 400 17.25 -1.40 22.34
CA ALA A 400 15.80 -1.33 22.40
C ALA A 400 15.28 -0.46 21.26
N HIS A 401 14.41 -1.02 20.42
CA HIS A 401 13.61 -0.29 19.46
C HIS A 401 12.27 0.10 20.09
N VAL A 402 12.02 1.40 20.19
CA VAL A 402 10.83 1.98 20.82
C VAL A 402 9.97 2.62 19.74
N ASP A 403 8.67 2.35 19.74
CA ASP A 403 7.70 3.17 19.02
C ASP A 403 6.70 3.76 20.01
N VAL A 404 6.46 5.07 19.87
CA VAL A 404 5.42 5.78 20.62
C VAL A 404 4.35 6.20 19.64
N PHE A 405 3.16 5.67 19.85
CA PHE A 405 1.99 5.97 19.05
C PHE A 405 0.98 6.78 19.85
N ARG A 406 0.33 7.74 19.20
CA ARG A 406 -0.83 8.45 19.72
C ARG A 406 -2.07 7.99 18.98
N ARG A 407 -3.15 7.70 19.71
CA ARG A 407 -4.43 7.32 19.10
C ARG A 407 -5.13 8.54 18.51
N ARG A 408 -5.54 8.45 17.26
CA ARG A 408 -6.34 9.43 16.52
C ARG A 408 -7.84 9.25 16.83
N GLY A 409 -8.66 10.23 16.44
CA GLY A 409 -10.10 10.25 16.71
C GLY A 409 -10.90 9.14 16.01
N ASP A 410 -10.41 8.64 14.87
CA ASP A 410 -10.93 7.48 14.13
C ASP A 410 -10.49 6.12 14.76
N GLY A 411 -9.69 6.18 15.83
CA GLY A 411 -9.13 5.04 16.52
C GLY A 411 -7.89 4.43 15.85
N SER A 412 -7.36 5.01 14.76
CA SER A 412 -6.03 4.67 14.25
C SER A 412 -4.94 5.24 15.15
N PHE A 413 -3.70 4.83 14.90
CA PHE A 413 -2.51 5.26 15.62
C PHE A 413 -1.58 6.02 14.68
N GLN A 414 -1.11 7.17 15.15
CA GLN A 414 -0.03 7.96 14.55
C GLN A 414 1.27 7.69 15.30
N ARG A 415 2.38 7.50 14.60
CA ARG A 415 3.68 7.45 15.28
C ARG A 415 4.12 8.87 15.62
N VAL A 416 4.32 9.15 16.91
CA VAL A 416 4.70 10.48 17.41
C VAL A 416 6.13 10.54 17.93
N GLY A 417 6.78 9.40 18.09
CA GLY A 417 8.18 9.30 18.49
C GLY A 417 8.66 7.85 18.51
N GLY A 418 9.91 7.66 18.90
CA GLY A 418 10.56 6.36 18.91
C GLY A 418 11.89 6.34 18.18
N GLY A 419 12.43 5.14 17.98
CA GLY A 419 13.74 4.87 17.41
C GLY A 419 14.52 3.91 18.30
N TYR A 420 15.82 3.79 18.02
CA TYR A 420 16.71 2.90 18.77
C TYR A 420 17.33 3.59 19.99
N ARG A 421 17.48 2.81 21.06
CA ARG A 421 18.28 3.14 22.23
C ARG A 421 19.28 2.02 22.47
N ALA A 422 20.47 2.37 22.94
CA ALA A 422 21.54 1.43 23.26
C ALA A 422 21.95 1.52 24.72
N GLY A 423 22.24 0.36 25.32
CA GLY A 423 22.95 0.29 26.58
C GLY A 423 24.41 0.66 26.36
N VAL A 424 24.85 1.76 26.96
CA VAL A 424 26.23 2.28 26.84
C VAL A 424 26.87 2.41 28.22
N GLN A 425 28.21 2.38 28.25
CA GLN A 425 28.95 2.57 29.49
C GLN A 425 28.84 4.04 29.96
N GLY A 426 28.15 4.27 31.07
CA GLY A 426 28.12 5.54 31.77
C GLY A 426 29.14 5.60 32.93
N ALA A 427 29.16 6.73 33.62
CA ALA A 427 30.10 6.99 34.73
C ALA A 427 29.90 6.08 35.95
N SER A 428 28.68 5.57 36.16
CA SER A 428 28.32 4.74 37.32
C SER A 428 27.74 3.37 36.94
N GLY A 429 27.95 2.93 35.69
CA GLY A 429 27.41 1.69 35.16
C GLY A 429 26.76 1.87 33.79
N CYS A 430 26.04 0.85 33.33
CA CYS A 430 25.30 0.92 32.06
C CYS A 430 24.15 1.92 32.15
N VAL A 431 24.00 2.75 31.13
CA VAL A 431 22.85 3.66 30.93
C VAL A 431 22.27 3.49 29.53
N TRP A 432 20.97 3.68 29.39
CA TRP A 432 20.31 3.71 28.08
C TRP A 432 20.48 5.09 27.45
N SER A 433 21.06 5.12 26.25
CA SER A 433 21.23 6.32 25.44
C SER A 433 20.46 6.20 24.14
N ASP A 434 19.89 7.31 23.69
CA ASP A 434 19.22 7.39 22.40
C ASP A 434 20.26 7.30 21.27
N GLU A 435 19.96 6.53 20.22
CA GLU A 435 20.79 6.47 19.02
C GLU A 435 20.42 7.61 18.05
N ALA A 436 21.29 7.84 17.06
CA ALA A 436 21.02 8.82 16.01
C ALA A 436 19.70 8.49 15.29
N GLY A 437 18.83 9.49 15.16
CA GLY A 437 17.50 9.34 14.56
C GLY A 437 16.38 9.01 15.55
N TYR A 438 16.68 8.83 16.84
CA TYR A 438 15.62 8.76 17.86
C TYR A 438 14.82 10.07 17.91
N VAL A 439 13.50 9.94 17.87
CA VAL A 439 12.55 11.06 17.88
C VAL A 439 11.82 11.07 19.22
N THR A 440 12.09 12.08 20.04
CA THR A 440 11.29 12.34 21.23
C THR A 440 9.93 12.91 20.82
N PRO A 441 8.80 12.40 21.36
CA PRO A 441 7.49 13.01 21.13
C PRO A 441 7.50 14.51 21.43
N SER A 442 7.00 15.33 20.51
CA SER A 442 6.93 16.79 20.67
C SER A 442 5.69 17.37 19.98
N GLY A 443 5.33 18.62 20.32
CA GLY A 443 4.18 19.32 19.73
C GLY A 443 2.83 18.65 20.06
N GLU A 444 1.94 18.54 19.07
CA GLU A 444 0.67 17.81 19.23
C GLU A 444 0.87 16.33 19.60
N GLY A 445 2.00 15.75 19.18
CA GLY A 445 2.39 14.39 19.54
C GLY A 445 2.76 14.22 21.01
N ALA A 446 2.96 15.32 21.74
CA ALA A 446 3.17 15.34 23.18
C ALA A 446 1.95 15.88 23.94
N SER A 447 0.79 16.11 23.33
CA SER A 447 -0.41 16.62 24.04
C SER A 447 -1.15 15.52 24.81
N ALA A 448 -2.07 15.89 25.70
CA ALA A 448 -2.93 14.94 26.40
C ALA A 448 -3.65 13.99 25.41
N GLY A 449 -3.87 12.76 25.85
CA GLY A 449 -4.52 11.74 25.05
C GLY A 449 -4.08 10.33 25.37
N PHE A 450 -4.33 9.45 24.40
CA PHE A 450 -4.08 8.03 24.52
C PHE A 450 -2.82 7.65 23.75
N PHE A 451 -1.88 7.04 24.44
CA PHE A 451 -0.62 6.59 23.89
C PHE A 451 -0.49 5.08 23.94
N ARG A 452 0.20 4.54 22.96
CA ARG A 452 0.65 3.15 22.93
C ARG A 452 2.15 3.15 22.73
N VAL A 453 2.87 2.53 23.66
CA VAL A 453 4.32 2.39 23.62
C VAL A 453 4.64 0.95 23.33
N VAL A 454 5.36 0.71 22.24
CA VAL A 454 5.85 -0.60 21.84
C VAL A 454 7.35 -0.62 22.03
N VAL A 455 7.85 -1.58 22.81
CA VAL A 455 9.29 -1.77 23.05
C VAL A 455 9.70 -3.16 22.62
N ARG A 456 10.73 -3.23 21.78
CA ARG A 456 11.43 -4.47 21.40
C ARG A 456 12.87 -4.33 21.86
N ALA A 457 13.25 -5.08 22.88
CA ALA A 457 14.51 -4.96 23.60
C ALA A 457 15.25 -6.29 23.57
N ASN A 458 16.53 -6.20 23.25
CA ASN A 458 17.44 -7.33 23.14
C ASN A 458 18.64 -7.09 24.05
N GLN A 459 19.17 -8.17 24.61
CA GLN A 459 20.47 -8.20 25.26
C GLN A 459 21.57 -8.01 24.21
N ALA A 460 22.82 -7.83 24.66
CA ALA A 460 23.97 -7.68 23.79
C ALA A 460 24.23 -8.89 22.87
N ASP A 461 23.76 -10.08 23.27
CA ASP A 461 23.83 -11.31 22.46
C ASP A 461 22.66 -11.47 21.46
N GLY A 462 21.75 -10.49 21.40
CA GLY A 462 20.57 -10.50 20.55
C GLY A 462 19.36 -11.22 21.15
N SER A 463 19.49 -11.89 22.30
CA SER A 463 18.33 -12.52 22.97
C SER A 463 17.33 -11.48 23.45
N ILE A 464 16.04 -11.79 23.36
CA ILE A 464 14.97 -10.88 23.81
C ILE A 464 15.03 -10.75 25.35
N GLN A 465 14.82 -9.54 25.86
CA GLN A 465 14.75 -9.26 27.31
C GLN A 465 13.48 -8.51 27.69
N PRO A 466 12.98 -8.67 28.94
CA PRO A 466 11.89 -7.86 29.47
C PRO A 466 12.12 -6.37 29.24
N ALA A 467 11.06 -5.59 29.13
CA ALA A 467 11.15 -4.18 28.82
C ALA A 467 10.41 -3.32 29.85
N ARG A 468 10.86 -2.08 29.96
CA ARG A 468 10.33 -1.04 30.84
C ARG A 468 9.87 0.13 29.99
N VAL A 469 8.67 0.63 30.26
CA VAL A 469 8.15 1.88 29.70
C VAL A 469 8.12 2.92 30.81
N ARG A 470 8.59 4.13 30.53
CA ARG A 470 8.53 5.26 31.46
C ARG A 470 7.86 6.45 30.80
N ALA A 471 7.08 7.21 31.56
CA ALA A 471 6.58 8.51 31.14
C ALA A 471 6.76 9.53 32.26
N ASN A 472 7.26 10.72 31.94
CA ASN A 472 7.42 11.81 32.90
C ASN A 472 6.56 12.99 32.45
N SER A 473 5.92 13.67 33.41
CA SER A 473 5.13 14.90 33.17
C SER A 473 5.98 16.14 33.26
#